data_AF-A0A8T2Y098-F1
#
_entry.id   AF-A0A8T2Y098-F1
#
_cell.length_a   1.000
_cell.length_b   1.000
_cell.length_c   1.000
_cell.angle_alpha   90.00
_cell.angle_beta   90.00
_cell.angle_gamma   90.00
#
_symmetry.space_group_name_H-M   'P 1'
#
loop_
_entity.id
_entity.type
_entity.pdbx_description
1 polymer ?
#
loop_
_entity_poly.entity_id
_entity_poly.type
_entity_poly.pdbx_seq_one_letter_code
_entity_poly.pdbx_strand_id
1 'polypeptide(L)'
;MDVEVDDKDLKAAGAEILTDGRHGLRIHGWEIVSCNGAILNSSSLITWEDKLKTSHLPEMVFGESCLELKHATSGIKIHFNAFDALSGWKQEALPPVEVPAAAQWKFRSKPFQQVILDYDYTFTTPYCGSETMELDIEKKDSGGILEASCNPCWEDCEEQIDVAALASKEPILFYDEVVLYEDELADNGVSLLTVKVRVMPSCWFLLLRFWRRVDGVLMRLRDTRMHCAFSESANPIVLRESCWREATFEALAAVTSLSLSHPSPYLPTHPPTIKSTCMARCVYVWWVFFTFIFLVSTLSEAVKIVSFLSVIIGMII
;
A
#
# COMPACT_ATOMS: atom_id res chain seq x y z
N MET A 1 2.51 1.54 22.78
CA MET A 1 1.75 0.73 23.75
C MET A 1 2.02 -0.69 23.33
N ASP A 2 2.84 -1.40 24.10
CA ASP A 2 3.07 -2.82 23.85
C ASP A 2 1.76 -3.53 24.16
N VAL A 3 1.15 -4.15 23.15
CA VAL A 3 -0.06 -4.95 23.35
C VAL A 3 0.41 -6.25 24.00
N GLU A 4 0.14 -6.42 25.30
CA GLU A 4 0.35 -7.71 25.96
C GLU A 4 -0.65 -8.71 25.38
N VAL A 5 -0.14 -9.63 24.56
CA VAL A 5 -0.94 -10.68 23.92
C VAL A 5 -1.01 -11.89 24.86
N ASP A 6 -2.22 -12.39 25.16
CA ASP A 6 -2.39 -13.62 25.94
C ASP A 6 -2.02 -14.84 25.08
N ASP A 7 -1.05 -15.63 25.53
CA ASP A 7 -0.65 -16.91 24.93
C ASP A 7 -1.84 -17.85 24.68
N LYS A 8 -2.90 -17.76 25.49
CA LYS A 8 -4.12 -18.54 25.30
C LYS A 8 -4.89 -18.11 24.06
N ASP A 9 -4.98 -16.80 23.80
CA ASP A 9 -5.71 -16.26 22.66
C ASP A 9 -4.97 -16.60 21.36
N LEU A 10 -3.63 -16.51 21.35
CA LEU A 10 -2.80 -16.95 20.23
C LEU A 10 -3.04 -18.42 19.90
N LYS A 11 -2.96 -19.31 20.90
CA LYS A 11 -3.18 -20.75 20.71
C LYS A 11 -4.60 -21.06 20.27
N ALA A 12 -5.60 -20.37 20.81
CA ALA A 12 -7.00 -20.55 20.44
C ALA A 12 -7.28 -20.15 18.98
N ALA A 13 -6.59 -19.12 18.49
CA ALA A 13 -6.68 -18.67 17.10
C ALA A 13 -5.77 -19.45 16.13
N GLY A 14 -4.95 -20.39 16.61
CA GLY A 14 -3.95 -21.07 15.78
C GLY A 14 -2.84 -20.14 15.27
N ALA A 15 -2.57 -19.07 16.01
CA ALA A 15 -1.51 -18.11 15.72
C ALA A 15 -0.19 -18.51 16.39
N GLU A 16 0.92 -18.30 15.68
CA GLU A 16 2.27 -18.59 16.15
C GLU A 16 3.16 -17.37 15.98
N ILE A 17 3.78 -16.88 17.07
CA ILE A 17 4.78 -15.80 16.98
C ILE A 17 6.04 -16.33 16.28
N LEU A 18 6.66 -15.50 15.44
CA LEU A 18 7.92 -15.84 14.79
C LEU A 18 9.07 -15.94 15.81
N THR A 19 9.81 -17.05 15.77
CA THR A 19 10.91 -17.36 16.72
C THR A 19 12.30 -17.15 16.13
N ASP A 20 12.39 -16.70 14.88
CA ASP A 20 13.64 -16.50 14.13
C ASP A 20 14.28 -15.11 14.36
N GLY A 21 13.79 -14.37 15.36
CA GLY A 21 14.23 -13.01 15.68
C GLY A 21 13.51 -11.91 14.90
N ARG A 22 12.60 -12.25 13.97
CA ARG A 22 11.72 -11.28 13.31
C ARG A 22 10.53 -10.93 14.21
N HIS A 23 10.10 -9.68 14.17
CA HIS A 23 8.89 -9.24 14.88
C HIS A 23 7.67 -9.52 13.99
N GLY A 24 6.82 -10.45 14.39
CA GLY A 24 5.69 -10.87 13.58
C GLY A 24 5.04 -12.17 14.04
N LEU A 25 4.06 -12.65 13.27
CA LEU A 25 3.34 -13.89 13.54
C LEU A 25 2.91 -14.62 12.27
N ARG A 26 2.52 -15.88 12.44
CA ARG A 26 1.82 -16.69 11.44
C ARG A 26 0.42 -17.06 11.92
N ILE A 27 -0.57 -16.88 11.06
CA ILE A 27 -1.97 -17.25 11.34
C ILE A 27 -2.70 -17.52 10.03
N HIS A 28 -3.49 -18.59 9.93
CA HIS A 28 -4.34 -18.87 8.76
C HIS A 28 -3.61 -18.76 7.40
N GLY A 29 -2.37 -19.24 7.32
CA GLY A 29 -1.55 -19.20 6.10
C GLY A 29 -0.86 -17.85 5.82
N TRP A 30 -1.16 -16.81 6.60
CA TRP A 30 -0.50 -15.50 6.54
C TRP A 30 0.71 -15.46 7.48
N GLU A 31 1.86 -15.06 6.94
CA GLU A 31 3.02 -14.59 7.69
C GLU A 31 3.04 -13.06 7.64
N ILE A 32 2.94 -12.42 8.81
CA ILE A 32 2.91 -10.97 8.96
C ILE A 32 4.17 -10.57 9.72
N VAL A 33 4.99 -9.72 9.10
CA VAL A 33 6.31 -9.31 9.61
C VAL A 33 6.42 -7.80 9.56
N SER A 34 6.93 -7.23 10.64
CA SER A 34 7.19 -5.79 10.76
C SER A 34 8.64 -5.58 11.17
N CYS A 35 9.28 -4.59 10.58
CA CYS A 35 10.63 -4.15 10.91
C CYS A 35 10.60 -2.65 11.17
N ASN A 36 11.19 -2.23 12.29
CA ASN A 36 11.41 -0.83 12.60
C ASN A 36 12.92 -0.56 12.53
N GLY A 37 13.34 0.16 11.50
CA GLY A 37 14.73 0.51 11.24
C GLY A 37 15.12 1.87 11.81
N ALA A 38 16.40 2.19 11.75
CA ALA A 38 16.90 3.54 12.00
C ALA A 38 16.73 4.42 10.74
N ILE A 39 16.88 5.74 10.93
CA ILE A 39 16.95 6.69 9.83
C ILE A 39 18.14 6.36 8.93
N LEU A 40 18.00 6.61 7.62
CA LEU A 40 19.05 6.43 6.63
C LEU A 40 20.37 7.10 7.08
N ASN A 41 21.46 6.35 6.97
CA ASN A 41 22.79 6.93 7.07
C ASN A 41 23.15 7.69 5.78
N SER A 42 24.23 8.48 5.84
CA SER A 42 24.68 9.31 4.70
C SER A 42 24.96 8.52 3.42
N SER A 43 25.54 7.32 3.52
CA SER A 43 25.84 6.50 2.33
C SER A 43 24.59 5.94 1.67
N SER A 44 23.61 5.49 2.46
CA SER A 44 22.32 5.02 1.95
C SER A 44 21.50 6.17 1.37
N LEU A 45 21.54 7.34 1.99
CA LEU A 45 20.89 8.56 1.51
C LEU A 45 21.37 8.92 0.09
N ILE A 46 22.70 9.01 -0.14
CA ILE A 46 23.26 9.29 -1.48
C ILE A 46 22.81 8.25 -2.51
N THR A 47 22.75 6.98 -2.10
CA THR A 47 22.29 5.90 -2.99
C THR A 47 20.82 6.08 -3.36
N TRP A 48 19.99 6.52 -2.41
CA TRP A 48 18.58 6.78 -2.64
C TRP A 48 18.37 8.01 -3.51
N GLU A 49 19.14 9.08 -3.30
CA GLU A 49 19.13 10.28 -4.16
C GLU A 49 19.44 9.93 -5.61
N ASP A 50 20.46 9.09 -5.84
CA ASP A 50 20.79 8.63 -7.19
C ASP A 50 19.69 7.74 -7.79
N LYS A 51 19.15 6.78 -7.03
CA LYS A 51 18.10 5.88 -7.53
C LYS A 51 16.79 6.61 -7.82
N LEU A 52 16.36 7.47 -6.90
CA LEU A 52 15.17 8.30 -7.02
C LEU A 52 15.41 9.51 -7.92
N LYS A 53 16.65 9.80 -8.34
CA LYS A 53 17.03 10.94 -9.19
C LYS A 53 16.53 12.28 -8.61
N THR A 54 16.67 12.48 -7.31
CA THR A 54 16.26 13.68 -6.57
C THR A 54 17.25 13.96 -5.46
N SER A 55 17.54 15.23 -5.18
CA SER A 55 18.31 15.67 -4.00
C SER A 55 17.42 16.00 -2.79
N HIS A 56 16.11 15.77 -2.92
CA HIS A 56 15.12 16.12 -1.92
C HIS A 56 14.46 14.84 -1.40
N LEU A 57 14.72 14.56 -0.13
CA LEU A 57 14.16 13.46 0.64
C LEU A 57 13.65 14.01 1.99
N PRO A 58 12.69 13.34 2.63
CA PRO A 58 12.29 13.65 4.00
C PRO A 58 13.50 13.69 4.95
N GLU A 59 13.45 14.55 5.96
CA GLU A 59 14.49 14.62 7.00
C GLU A 59 14.71 13.28 7.71
N MET A 60 13.63 12.52 7.95
CA MET A 60 13.66 11.23 8.62
C MET A 60 13.10 10.15 7.70
N VAL A 61 13.96 9.51 6.92
CA VAL A 61 13.59 8.34 6.10
C VAL A 61 14.03 7.07 6.80
N PHE A 62 13.10 6.18 7.11
CA PHE A 62 13.38 4.90 7.74
C PHE A 62 13.52 3.80 6.67
N GLY A 63 14.70 3.71 6.05
CA GLY A 63 14.90 2.88 4.86
C GLY A 63 14.75 1.37 5.06
N GLU A 64 15.07 0.88 6.26
CA GLU A 64 14.94 -0.54 6.64
C GLU A 64 13.61 -0.83 7.34
N SER A 65 12.79 0.20 7.60
CA SER A 65 11.45 0.01 8.15
C SER A 65 10.53 -0.57 7.08
N CYS A 66 9.86 -1.66 7.41
CA CYS A 66 8.90 -2.29 6.51
C CYS A 66 7.79 -3.03 7.26
N LEU A 67 6.68 -3.25 6.56
CA LEU A 67 5.64 -4.17 6.97
C LEU A 67 5.33 -5.09 5.79
N GLU A 68 5.36 -6.40 6.01
CA GLU A 68 5.14 -7.43 4.99
C GLU A 68 4.02 -8.37 5.42
N LEU A 69 3.10 -8.66 4.50
CA LEU A 69 2.05 -9.67 4.64
C LEU A 69 2.20 -10.67 3.50
N LYS A 70 2.57 -11.91 3.81
CA LYS A 70 2.75 -12.99 2.83
C LYS A 70 1.77 -14.13 3.10
N HIS A 71 0.95 -14.49 2.13
CA HIS A 71 0.07 -15.65 2.22
C HIS A 71 0.72 -16.86 1.54
N ALA A 72 1.20 -17.82 2.34
CA ALA A 72 2.06 -18.92 1.91
C ALA A 72 1.46 -19.77 0.77
N THR A 73 0.21 -20.20 0.89
CA THR A 73 -0.43 -21.08 -0.10
C THR A 73 -0.56 -20.43 -1.47
N SER A 74 -0.78 -19.12 -1.47
CA SER A 74 -1.13 -18.39 -2.68
C SER A 74 0.03 -17.59 -3.27
N GLY A 75 1.11 -17.43 -2.51
CA GLY A 75 2.25 -16.60 -2.85
C GLY A 75 2.02 -15.09 -2.83
N ILE A 76 0.80 -14.58 -2.58
CA ILE A 76 0.57 -13.12 -2.47
C ILE A 76 1.44 -12.56 -1.36
N LYS A 77 2.20 -11.52 -1.71
CA LYS A 77 2.97 -10.72 -0.78
C LYS A 77 2.60 -9.25 -1.00
N ILE A 78 2.21 -8.59 0.09
CA ILE A 78 1.98 -7.15 0.13
C ILE A 78 3.02 -6.56 1.07
N HIS A 79 3.87 -5.66 0.58
CA HIS A 79 4.92 -5.04 1.36
C HIS A 79 4.81 -3.51 1.33
N PHE A 80 5.15 -2.89 2.45
CA PHE A 80 5.13 -1.44 2.65
C PHE A 80 6.52 -0.97 3.02
N ASN A 81 7.08 -0.04 2.26
CA ASN A 81 8.40 0.53 2.49
C ASN A 81 8.48 1.99 2.04
N ALA A 82 9.46 2.72 2.57
CA ALA A 82 9.64 4.14 2.27
C ALA A 82 10.12 4.40 0.83
N PHE A 83 10.91 3.51 0.24
CA PHE A 83 11.50 3.71 -1.09
C PHE A 83 10.42 3.73 -2.19
N ASP A 84 9.52 2.75 -2.17
CA ASP A 84 8.41 2.66 -3.13
C ASP A 84 7.42 3.81 -2.92
N ALA A 85 7.20 4.20 -1.67
CA ALA A 85 6.37 5.36 -1.34
C ALA A 85 6.94 6.66 -1.93
N LEU A 86 8.24 6.91 -1.77
CA LEU A 86 8.91 8.09 -2.34
C LEU A 86 9.01 8.03 -3.87
N SER A 87 9.14 6.83 -4.44
CA SER A 87 9.04 6.63 -5.88
C SER A 87 7.66 7.06 -6.40
N GLY A 88 6.60 6.69 -5.69
CA GLY A 88 5.22 7.10 -6.00
C GLY A 88 5.00 8.62 -5.89
N TRP A 89 5.53 9.25 -4.83
CA TRP A 89 5.51 10.72 -4.70
C TRP A 89 6.16 11.40 -5.90
N LYS A 90 7.35 10.93 -6.29
CA LYS A 90 8.08 11.51 -7.41
C LYS A 90 7.33 11.38 -8.73
N GLN A 91 6.68 10.24 -8.97
CA GLN A 91 5.91 10.00 -10.18
C GLN A 91 4.63 10.86 -10.25
N GLU A 92 3.99 11.10 -9.10
CA GLU A 92 2.79 11.93 -9.05
C GLU A 92 3.08 13.41 -9.33
N ALA A 93 4.24 13.91 -8.88
CA ALA A 93 4.76 15.25 -9.18
C ALA A 93 3.72 16.36 -8.96
N LEU A 94 3.08 16.36 -7.78
CA LEU A 94 2.08 17.36 -7.42
C LEU A 94 2.65 18.80 -7.46
N PRO A 95 1.81 19.82 -7.70
CA PRO A 95 2.28 21.20 -7.70
C PRO A 95 2.75 21.63 -6.31
N PRO A 96 3.79 22.50 -6.22
CA PRO A 96 4.27 22.99 -4.94
C PRO A 96 3.21 23.73 -4.13
N VAL A 97 3.18 23.42 -2.83
CA VAL A 97 2.31 24.11 -1.87
C VAL A 97 3.06 25.32 -1.32
N GLU A 98 2.52 26.51 -1.55
CA GLU A 98 3.14 27.73 -1.08
C GLU A 98 2.79 28.01 0.39
N VAL A 99 3.81 28.13 1.23
CA VAL A 99 3.66 28.54 2.63
C VAL A 99 3.56 30.07 2.77
N PRO A 100 2.87 30.61 3.79
CA PRO A 100 2.67 32.06 3.92
C PRO A 100 3.99 32.82 4.05
N ALA A 101 4.98 32.22 4.71
CA ALA A 101 6.33 32.77 4.82
C ALA A 101 7.02 32.91 3.45
N ALA A 102 6.88 31.91 2.59
CA ALA A 102 7.44 31.92 1.23
C ALA A 102 6.75 32.97 0.35
N ALA A 103 5.43 33.13 0.46
CA ALA A 103 4.69 34.17 -0.24
C ALA A 103 5.15 35.59 0.17
N GLN A 104 5.35 35.82 1.48
CA GLN A 104 5.86 37.10 1.99
C GLN A 104 7.28 37.39 1.51
N TRP A 105 8.13 36.36 1.45
CA TRP A 105 9.48 36.49 0.90
C TRP A 105 9.44 36.79 -0.60
N LYS A 106 8.68 36.03 -1.40
CA LYS A 106 8.55 36.27 -2.86
C LYS A 106 8.07 37.68 -3.17
N PHE A 107 7.11 38.21 -2.40
CA PHE A 107 6.61 39.58 -2.56
C PHE A 107 7.69 40.65 -2.32
N ARG A 108 8.64 40.39 -1.42
CA ARG A 108 9.74 41.31 -1.08
C ARG A 108 10.96 41.12 -2.00
N SER A 109 11.06 40.00 -2.70
CA SER A 109 12.19 39.62 -3.55
C SER A 109 12.03 40.09 -4.99
N LYS A 110 13.15 40.42 -5.65
CA LYS A 110 13.16 40.72 -7.09
C LYS A 110 12.95 39.43 -7.91
N PRO A 111 12.38 39.48 -9.13
CA PRO A 111 12.05 38.28 -9.92
C PRO A 111 13.23 37.33 -10.16
N PHE A 112 14.46 37.84 -10.29
CA PHE A 112 15.66 37.01 -10.50
C PHE A 112 16.15 36.30 -9.22
N GLN A 113 15.66 36.70 -8.04
CA GLN A 113 15.96 36.06 -6.76
C GLN A 113 14.95 34.96 -6.43
N GLN A 114 13.81 34.92 -7.12
CA GLN A 114 12.78 33.92 -6.90
C GLN A 114 13.25 32.59 -7.50
N VAL A 115 13.60 31.64 -6.63
CA VAL A 115 13.92 30.27 -7.02
C VAL A 115 12.64 29.59 -7.47
N ILE A 116 12.61 29.11 -8.72
CA ILE A 116 11.54 28.21 -9.18
C ILE A 116 11.79 26.88 -8.47
N LEU A 117 10.89 26.53 -7.56
CA LEU A 117 10.94 25.24 -6.87
C LEU A 117 10.52 24.15 -7.86
N ASP A 118 11.37 23.15 -8.01
CA ASP A 118 11.23 22.01 -8.91
C ASP A 118 10.52 20.81 -8.25
N TYR A 119 10.14 20.92 -6.97
CA TYR A 119 9.39 19.91 -6.24
C TYR A 119 8.42 20.50 -5.22
N ASP A 120 7.52 19.66 -4.70
CA ASP A 120 6.33 20.11 -3.98
C ASP A 120 6.54 20.41 -2.49
N TYR A 121 7.72 20.08 -1.94
CA TYR A 121 8.10 20.14 -0.51
C TYR A 121 7.21 19.32 0.42
N THR A 122 6.26 18.52 -0.06
CA THR A 122 5.30 17.87 0.85
C THR A 122 5.40 16.36 0.93
N PHE A 123 6.17 15.73 0.05
CA PHE A 123 6.35 14.27 0.01
C PHE A 123 5.00 13.52 -0.03
N THR A 124 3.97 14.13 -0.63
CA THR A 124 2.65 13.50 -0.76
C THR A 124 2.73 12.35 -1.76
N THR A 125 2.42 11.14 -1.32
CA THR A 125 2.47 9.94 -2.17
C THR A 125 1.08 9.36 -2.46
N PRO A 126 0.82 8.78 -3.64
CA PRO A 126 -0.38 8.00 -3.92
C PRO A 126 -0.18 6.51 -3.54
N TYR A 127 0.96 6.17 -2.93
CA TYR A 127 1.35 4.81 -2.58
C TYR A 127 0.28 4.08 -1.78
N CYS A 128 -0.01 2.85 -2.18
CA CYS A 128 -1.05 2.02 -1.60
C CYS A 128 -0.50 0.66 -1.10
N GLY A 129 0.81 0.52 -0.98
CA GLY A 129 1.48 -0.78 -0.84
C GLY A 129 2.06 -1.25 -2.17
N SER A 130 3.02 -2.16 -2.07
CA SER A 130 3.66 -2.82 -3.21
C SER A 130 3.29 -4.29 -3.16
N GLU A 131 2.90 -4.87 -4.31
CA GLU A 131 2.46 -6.26 -4.38
C GLU A 131 3.42 -7.10 -5.21
N THR A 132 3.78 -8.27 -4.69
CA THR A 132 4.54 -9.29 -5.41
C THR A 132 3.90 -10.66 -5.23
N MET A 133 4.25 -11.60 -6.10
CA MET A 133 3.87 -13.01 -5.95
C MET A 133 5.13 -13.86 -5.87
N GLU A 134 5.29 -14.58 -4.77
CA GLU A 134 6.38 -15.52 -4.55
C GLU A 134 5.78 -16.91 -4.33
N LEU A 135 5.81 -17.75 -5.36
CA LEU A 135 5.48 -19.17 -5.19
C LEU A 135 6.75 -19.92 -4.79
N ASP A 136 6.71 -20.60 -3.64
CA ASP A 136 7.76 -21.52 -3.21
C ASP A 136 7.71 -22.79 -4.08
N ILE A 137 8.10 -22.67 -5.35
CA ILE A 137 8.35 -23.84 -6.19
C ILE A 137 9.68 -24.40 -5.69
N GLU A 138 9.61 -25.46 -4.89
CA GLU A 138 10.75 -26.32 -4.62
C GLU A 138 11.44 -26.61 -5.95
N LYS A 139 12.68 -26.13 -6.10
CA LYS A 139 13.55 -26.43 -7.25
C LYS A 139 13.78 -27.94 -7.32
N LYS A 140 12.86 -28.67 -7.95
CA LYS A 140 13.14 -30.00 -8.50
C LYS A 140 13.84 -29.79 -9.83
N ASP A 141 15.06 -30.28 -9.89
CA ASP A 141 15.93 -30.32 -11.06
C ASP A 141 15.19 -30.85 -12.30
N SER A 142 14.71 -29.94 -13.15
CA SER A 142 14.50 -30.18 -14.58
C SER A 142 14.37 -28.83 -15.28
N GLY A 143 15.36 -28.52 -16.12
CA GLY A 143 15.52 -27.23 -16.78
C GLY A 143 14.30 -26.78 -17.56
N GLY A 144 13.82 -25.58 -17.22
CA GLY A 144 12.74 -24.88 -17.89
C GLY A 144 12.19 -23.78 -16.98
N ILE A 145 12.90 -22.66 -16.86
CA ILE A 145 12.40 -21.48 -16.15
C ILE A 145 11.32 -20.85 -17.03
N LEU A 146 10.06 -21.20 -16.78
CA LEU A 146 8.92 -20.37 -17.12
C LEU A 146 8.53 -19.67 -15.82
N GLU A 147 9.15 -18.52 -15.54
CA GLU A 147 8.64 -17.56 -14.56
C GLU A 147 7.27 -17.08 -15.06
N ALA A 148 6.22 -17.85 -14.74
CA ALA A 148 4.86 -17.36 -14.83
C ALA A 148 4.65 -16.41 -13.63
N SER A 149 5.09 -15.16 -13.77
CA SER A 149 4.75 -14.12 -12.79
C SER A 149 3.25 -13.80 -12.93
N CYS A 150 2.41 -14.49 -12.17
CA CYS A 150 1.03 -14.06 -12.01
C CYS A 150 1.05 -12.88 -11.03
N ASN A 151 0.90 -11.66 -11.53
CA ASN A 151 0.78 -10.52 -10.62
C ASN A 151 -0.63 -10.49 -10.02
N PRO A 152 -0.77 -10.23 -8.71
CA PRO A 152 -2.08 -9.95 -8.14
C PRO A 152 -2.74 -8.81 -8.93
N CYS A 153 -3.99 -9.01 -9.38
CA CYS A 153 -4.75 -8.02 -10.11
C CYS A 153 -5.80 -7.42 -9.17
N TRP A 154 -5.82 -6.10 -9.08
CA TRP A 154 -6.85 -5.35 -8.37
C TRP A 154 -8.04 -5.14 -9.30
N GLU A 155 -9.21 -5.64 -8.90
CA GLU A 155 -10.48 -5.40 -9.59
C GLU A 155 -11.34 -4.42 -8.78
N ASP A 156 -11.95 -3.45 -9.45
CA ASP A 156 -12.91 -2.55 -8.81
C ASP A 156 -14.09 -3.36 -8.22
N CYS A 157 -14.50 -3.03 -7.00
CA CYS A 157 -15.62 -3.69 -6.33
C CYS A 157 -16.53 -2.69 -5.60
N GLU A 158 -17.75 -3.13 -5.27
CA GLU A 158 -18.70 -2.36 -4.45
C GLU A 158 -18.65 -2.76 -2.95
N GLU A 159 -17.84 -3.77 -2.62
CA GLU A 159 -17.67 -4.29 -1.27
C GLU A 159 -16.95 -3.26 -0.39
N GLN A 160 -17.53 -2.95 0.78
CA GLN A 160 -16.97 -2.01 1.73
C GLN A 160 -16.37 -2.73 2.94
N ILE A 161 -15.29 -2.15 3.47
CA ILE A 161 -14.73 -2.60 4.74
C ILE A 161 -15.69 -2.18 5.85
N ASP A 162 -16.29 -3.14 6.54
CA ASP A 162 -17.13 -2.86 7.70
C ASP A 162 -16.28 -2.45 8.91
N VAL A 163 -15.96 -1.15 8.97
CA VAL A 163 -15.19 -0.56 10.06
C VAL A 163 -15.88 -0.73 11.42
N ALA A 164 -17.22 -0.83 11.44
CA ALA A 164 -17.96 -1.04 12.69
C ALA A 164 -17.77 -2.46 13.22
N ALA A 165 -17.76 -3.46 12.34
CA ALA A 165 -17.39 -4.84 12.71
C ALA A 165 -15.94 -4.93 13.20
N LEU A 166 -15.01 -4.19 12.59
CA LEU A 166 -13.61 -4.11 13.04
C LEU A 166 -13.42 -3.39 14.38
N ALA A 167 -14.41 -2.60 14.82
CA ALA A 167 -14.44 -2.00 16.16
C ALA A 167 -14.95 -2.97 17.24
N SER A 168 -15.39 -4.18 16.86
CA SER A 168 -15.80 -5.22 17.81
C SER A 168 -14.59 -5.75 18.61
N LYS A 169 -14.86 -6.27 19.82
CA LYS A 169 -13.86 -6.58 20.86
C LYS A 169 -13.14 -7.92 20.64
N GLU A 170 -12.74 -8.26 19.42
CA GLU A 170 -11.84 -9.40 19.24
C GLU A 170 -10.47 -9.09 19.89
N PRO A 171 -9.82 -10.09 20.52
CA PRO A 171 -8.50 -9.88 21.08
C PRO A 171 -7.52 -9.56 19.95
N ILE A 172 -6.68 -8.54 20.17
CA ILE A 172 -5.63 -8.19 19.23
C ILE A 172 -4.49 -9.18 19.47
N LEU A 173 -4.31 -10.11 18.52
CA LEU A 173 -3.24 -11.09 18.54
C LEU A 173 -1.89 -10.46 18.19
N PHE A 174 -1.93 -9.38 17.42
CA PHE A 174 -0.74 -8.59 17.07
C PHE A 174 -1.11 -7.20 16.60
N TYR A 175 -0.28 -6.26 17.01
CA TYR A 175 -0.32 -4.89 16.57
C TYR A 175 1.09 -4.40 16.38
N ASP A 176 1.33 -3.75 15.25
CA ASP A 176 2.53 -2.94 15.10
C ASP A 176 2.22 -1.67 14.30
N GLU A 177 3.04 -0.66 14.54
CA GLU A 177 3.02 0.62 13.86
C GLU A 177 4.44 0.92 13.38
N VAL A 178 4.58 0.98 12.06
CA VAL A 178 5.86 1.22 11.39
C VAL A 178 5.83 2.60 10.74
N VAL A 179 6.80 3.44 11.10
CA VAL A 179 7.01 4.74 10.45
C VAL A 179 7.91 4.55 9.23
N LEU A 180 7.47 5.03 8.07
CA LEU A 180 8.21 4.92 6.82
C LEU A 180 9.06 6.17 6.57
N TYR A 181 8.46 7.35 6.69
CA TYR A 181 9.19 8.61 6.69
C TYR A 181 8.43 9.73 7.40
N GLU A 182 9.18 10.71 7.85
CA GLU A 182 8.71 11.93 8.49
C GLU A 182 9.55 13.14 8.06
N ASP A 183 8.91 14.32 7.99
CA ASP A 183 9.55 15.59 7.65
C ASP A 183 8.83 16.75 8.36
N GLU A 184 9.58 17.68 8.94
CA GLU A 184 9.04 18.85 9.65
C GLU A 184 8.78 20.07 8.73
N LEU A 185 8.92 19.91 7.42
CA LEU A 185 8.69 20.94 6.40
C LEU A 185 9.47 22.24 6.70
N ALA A 186 10.70 22.09 7.22
CA ALA A 186 11.53 23.19 7.72
C ALA A 186 10.79 24.09 8.74
N ASP A 187 10.19 23.48 9.76
CA ASP A 187 9.36 24.11 10.80
C ASP A 187 8.04 24.76 10.30
N ASN A 188 7.61 24.48 9.06
CA ASN A 188 6.36 25.01 8.51
C ASN A 188 5.21 23.99 8.52
N GLY A 189 5.39 22.88 9.22
CA GLY A 189 4.35 21.87 9.37
C GLY A 189 4.95 20.50 9.63
N VAL A 190 4.31 19.49 9.04
CA VAL A 190 4.71 18.10 9.21
C VAL A 190 4.13 17.24 8.09
N SER A 191 4.93 16.31 7.60
CA SER A 191 4.57 15.26 6.66
C SER A 191 4.97 13.92 7.26
N LEU A 192 4.04 12.98 7.37
CA LEU A 192 4.24 11.72 8.08
C LEU A 192 3.55 10.57 7.32
N LEU A 193 4.33 9.53 6.98
CA LEU A 193 3.80 8.29 6.42
C LEU A 193 4.00 7.14 7.41
N THR A 194 2.89 6.55 7.86
CA THR A 194 2.88 5.42 8.78
C THR A 194 2.05 4.27 8.23
N VAL A 195 2.44 3.04 8.56
CA VAL A 195 1.63 1.85 8.31
C VAL A 195 1.38 1.12 9.62
N LYS A 196 0.12 0.77 9.86
CA LYS A 196 -0.32 0.07 11.07
C LYS A 196 -0.99 -1.22 10.69
N VAL A 197 -0.72 -2.29 11.44
CA VAL A 197 -1.40 -3.56 11.28
C VAL A 197 -2.06 -3.97 12.58
N ARG A 198 -3.26 -4.54 12.48
CA ARG A 198 -3.95 -5.24 13.54
C ARG A 198 -4.28 -6.63 13.03
N VAL A 199 -3.97 -7.65 13.83
CA VAL A 199 -4.32 -9.04 13.54
C VAL A 199 -5.24 -9.53 14.65
N MET A 200 -6.38 -10.05 14.24
CA MET A 200 -7.43 -10.61 15.10
C MET A 200 -7.63 -12.08 14.73
N PRO A 201 -8.34 -12.90 15.53
CA PRO A 201 -8.57 -14.30 15.21
C PRO A 201 -9.31 -14.53 13.89
N SER A 202 -10.19 -13.61 13.48
CA SER A 202 -11.01 -13.78 12.28
C SER A 202 -10.47 -13.06 11.03
N CYS A 203 -9.57 -12.09 11.20
CA CYS A 203 -9.13 -11.24 10.10
C CYS A 203 -7.83 -10.49 10.44
N TRP A 204 -7.24 -9.84 9.44
CA TRP A 204 -6.30 -8.74 9.66
C TRP A 204 -6.82 -7.45 9.02
N PHE A 205 -6.42 -6.33 9.62
CA PHE A 205 -6.71 -4.99 9.14
C PHE A 205 -5.44 -4.16 9.12
N LEU A 206 -5.25 -3.40 8.04
CA LEU A 206 -4.08 -2.56 7.82
C LEU A 206 -4.53 -1.14 7.47
N LEU A 207 -3.80 -0.17 8.00
CA LEU A 207 -3.97 1.24 7.68
C LEU A 207 -2.61 1.85 7.31
N LEU A 208 -2.42 2.13 6.03
CA LEU A 208 -1.39 3.05 5.55
C LEU A 208 -1.97 4.46 5.58
N ARG A 209 -1.30 5.36 6.29
CA ARG A 209 -1.75 6.74 6.46
C ARG A 209 -0.61 7.70 6.13
N PHE A 210 -0.83 8.48 5.08
CA PHE A 210 -0.09 9.70 4.83
C PHE A 210 -0.85 10.88 5.43
N TRP A 211 -0.23 11.57 6.39
CA TRP A 211 -0.79 12.76 7.00
C TRP A 211 0.15 13.94 6.80
N ARG A 212 -0.41 15.05 6.33
CA ARG A 212 0.31 16.28 6.09
C ARG A 212 -0.44 17.46 6.69
N ARG A 213 0.27 18.30 7.43
CA ARG A 213 -0.20 19.62 7.84
C ARG A 213 0.82 20.65 7.36
N VAL A 214 0.36 21.66 6.64
CA VAL A 214 1.17 22.83 6.29
C VAL A 214 0.58 24.00 7.07
N ASP A 215 1.33 24.53 8.02
CA ASP A 215 0.82 25.44 9.03
C ASP A 215 0.24 26.71 8.42
N GLY A 216 -1.02 27.01 8.77
CA GLY A 216 -1.78 28.14 8.24
C GLY A 216 -2.24 28.00 6.79
N VAL A 217 -1.92 26.90 6.09
CA VAL A 217 -2.32 26.68 4.68
C VAL A 217 -3.39 25.61 4.56
N LEU A 218 -3.05 24.35 4.82
CA LEU A 218 -3.94 23.22 4.62
C LEU A 218 -3.56 21.99 5.45
N MET A 219 -4.49 21.04 5.47
CA MET A 219 -4.29 19.68 5.97
C MET A 219 -4.66 18.70 4.85
N ARG A 220 -3.85 17.67 4.65
CA ARG A 220 -4.10 16.58 3.71
C ARG A 220 -3.94 15.24 4.43
N LEU A 221 -4.85 14.33 4.15
CA LEU A 221 -4.86 12.97 4.66
C LEU A 221 -5.12 12.03 3.49
N ARG A 222 -4.22 11.06 3.27
CA ARG A 222 -4.46 9.93 2.38
C ARG A 222 -4.38 8.66 3.20
N ASP A 223 -5.51 7.99 3.30
CA ASP A 223 -5.63 6.70 3.98
C ASP A 223 -5.80 5.61 2.93
N THR A 224 -5.01 4.55 3.03
CA THR A 224 -5.23 3.28 2.33
C THR A 224 -5.47 2.22 3.39
N ARG A 225 -6.69 1.69 3.42
CA ARG A 225 -7.10 0.61 4.32
C ARG A 225 -7.08 -0.69 3.55
N MET A 226 -6.55 -1.73 4.16
CA MET A 226 -6.66 -3.08 3.64
C MET A 226 -7.25 -4.02 4.69
N HIS A 227 -8.07 -4.96 4.25
CA HIS A 227 -8.72 -5.93 5.11
C HIS A 227 -8.77 -7.29 4.42
N CYS A 228 -8.48 -8.34 5.17
CA CYS A 228 -8.71 -9.71 4.73
C CYS A 228 -9.34 -10.50 5.87
N ALA A 229 -10.54 -11.03 5.63
CA ALA A 229 -11.13 -12.04 6.49
C ALA A 229 -10.44 -13.39 6.24
N PHE A 230 -10.15 -14.12 7.31
CA PHE A 230 -9.68 -15.49 7.19
C PHE A 230 -10.82 -16.39 6.76
N SER A 231 -10.57 -17.18 5.73
CA SER A 231 -11.52 -18.15 5.20
C SER A 231 -10.78 -19.44 4.88
N GLU A 232 -11.51 -20.54 4.77
CA GLU A 232 -10.94 -21.84 4.39
C GLU A 232 -10.55 -21.92 2.90
N SER A 233 -10.80 -20.84 2.13
CA SER A 233 -10.41 -20.75 0.73
C SER A 233 -8.89 -20.74 0.58
N ALA A 234 -8.37 -21.48 -0.39
CA ALA A 234 -6.95 -21.43 -0.77
C ALA A 234 -6.50 -20.04 -1.27
N ASN A 235 -7.48 -19.22 -1.70
CA ASN A 235 -7.28 -17.90 -2.27
C ASN A 235 -7.91 -16.85 -1.34
N PRO A 236 -7.13 -16.09 -0.56
CA PRO A 236 -7.63 -14.98 0.24
C PRO A 236 -8.14 -13.84 -0.64
N ILE A 237 -9.18 -13.16 -0.17
CA ILE A 237 -9.70 -11.94 -0.78
C ILE A 237 -9.25 -10.77 0.08
N VAL A 238 -8.39 -9.92 -0.47
CA VAL A 238 -7.95 -8.68 0.17
C VAL A 238 -8.78 -7.54 -0.40
N LEU A 239 -9.52 -6.85 0.46
CA LEU A 239 -10.19 -5.59 0.14
C LEU A 239 -9.25 -4.42 0.41
N ARG A 240 -9.18 -3.48 -0.52
CA ARG A 240 -8.43 -2.23 -0.39
C ARG A 240 -9.35 -1.05 -0.60
N GLU A 241 -9.38 -0.14 0.36
CA GLU A 241 -10.12 1.11 0.31
C GLU A 241 -9.15 2.30 0.42
N SER A 242 -9.05 3.11 -0.62
CA SER A 242 -8.22 4.33 -0.61
C SER A 242 -9.10 5.56 -0.51
N CYS A 243 -8.84 6.45 0.46
CA CYS A 243 -9.63 7.66 0.73
C CYS A 243 -8.72 8.89 0.84
N TRP A 244 -9.03 9.94 0.07
CA TRP A 244 -8.27 11.19 0.08
C TRP A 244 -9.11 12.34 0.62
N ARG A 245 -8.50 13.09 1.56
CA ARG A 245 -9.13 14.23 2.22
C ARG A 245 -8.15 15.39 2.25
N GLU A 246 -8.63 16.58 1.94
CA GLU A 246 -7.85 17.80 2.00
C GLU A 246 -8.77 18.94 2.43
N ALA A 247 -8.25 19.89 3.20
CA ALA A 247 -8.95 21.14 3.46
C ALA A 247 -7.97 22.23 3.83
N THR A 248 -8.29 23.48 3.48
CA THR A 248 -7.55 24.65 3.95
C THR A 248 -7.94 24.98 5.39
N PHE A 249 -7.05 25.64 6.12
CA PHE A 249 -7.36 26.10 7.48
C PHE A 249 -8.56 27.06 7.48
N GLU A 250 -8.70 27.90 6.46
CA GLU A 250 -9.84 28.79 6.28
C GLU A 250 -11.17 28.01 6.17
N ALA A 251 -11.20 26.95 5.37
CA ALA A 251 -12.38 26.10 5.21
C ALA A 251 -12.72 25.36 6.53
N LEU A 252 -11.71 24.86 7.24
CA LEU A 252 -11.91 24.18 8.54
C LEU A 252 -12.43 25.14 9.62
N ALA A 253 -11.93 26.38 9.63
CA ALA A 253 -12.40 27.42 10.54
C ALA A 253 -13.86 27.79 10.27
N ALA A 254 -14.27 27.87 9.00
CA ALA A 254 -15.65 28.13 8.60
C ALA A 254 -16.62 27.02 9.01
N VAL A 255 -16.20 25.75 8.96
CA VAL A 255 -17.01 24.62 9.45
C VAL A 255 -17.14 24.65 10.97
N THR A 256 -16.06 24.97 11.67
CA THR A 256 -16.04 25.04 13.13
C THR A 256 -16.90 26.21 13.64
N SER A 257 -16.91 27.34 12.94
CA SER A 257 -17.75 28.48 13.30
C SER A 257 -19.25 28.22 13.07
N LEU A 258 -19.60 27.38 12.09
CA LEU A 258 -20.98 26.92 11.87
C LEU A 258 -21.43 25.85 12.88
N SER A 259 -20.52 25.06 13.45
CA SER A 259 -20.83 24.03 14.45
C SER A 259 -20.93 24.56 15.89
N LEU A 260 -20.65 25.85 16.13
CA LEU A 260 -20.69 26.50 17.45
C LEU A 260 -22.10 26.61 18.08
N SER A 261 -23.11 25.93 17.55
CA SER A 261 -24.31 25.63 18.36
C SER A 261 -24.04 24.61 19.45
N HIS A 262 -22.98 23.77 19.35
CA HIS A 262 -22.48 22.90 20.42
C HIS A 262 -20.94 23.01 20.53
N PRO A 263 -20.37 23.50 21.65
CA PRO A 263 -18.93 23.65 21.79
C PRO A 263 -18.26 22.29 22.05
N SER A 264 -17.53 21.77 21.07
CA SER A 264 -16.51 20.75 21.28
C SER A 264 -15.13 21.44 21.26
N PRO A 265 -14.28 21.29 22.30
CA PRO A 265 -12.99 21.97 22.41
C PRO A 265 -11.88 21.39 21.51
N TYR A 266 -12.21 20.49 20.57
CA TYR A 266 -11.25 19.87 19.67
C TYR A 266 -11.44 20.44 18.26
N LEU A 267 -10.38 21.06 17.70
CA LEU A 267 -10.31 21.32 16.26
C LEU A 267 -10.62 20.02 15.50
N PRO A 268 -11.31 20.07 14.34
CA PRO A 268 -11.53 18.87 13.54
C PRO A 268 -10.18 18.24 13.21
N THR A 269 -9.88 17.10 13.82
CA THR A 269 -8.61 16.37 13.64
C THR A 269 -8.46 15.79 12.23
N HIS A 270 -9.52 15.84 11.42
CA HIS A 270 -9.56 15.30 10.07
C HIS A 270 -10.25 16.28 9.11
N PRO A 271 -9.65 16.54 7.93
CA PRO A 271 -10.29 17.35 6.91
C PRO A 271 -11.53 16.64 6.33
N PRO A 272 -12.54 17.40 5.87
CA PRO A 272 -13.69 16.85 5.15
C PRO A 272 -13.23 16.06 3.91
N THR A 273 -13.95 14.98 3.59
CA THR A 273 -13.63 14.09 2.47
C THR A 273 -13.88 14.79 1.14
N ILE A 274 -12.84 14.94 0.29
CA ILE A 274 -12.95 15.67 -0.98
C ILE A 274 -13.32 14.78 -2.18
N LYS A 275 -12.81 13.54 -2.31
CA LYS A 275 -13.26 12.53 -3.31
C LYS A 275 -12.40 11.27 -3.31
N SER A 276 -12.93 10.27 -4.02
CA SER A 276 -12.48 8.90 -4.32
C SER A 276 -12.22 7.99 -3.13
N THR A 277 -13.25 7.19 -2.81
CA THR A 277 -13.06 5.85 -2.27
C THR A 277 -12.80 4.93 -3.46
N CYS A 278 -11.56 4.54 -3.72
CA CYS A 278 -11.29 3.45 -4.67
C CYS A 278 -11.32 2.14 -3.89
N MET A 279 -12.28 1.30 -4.24
CA MET A 279 -12.47 -0.03 -3.66
C MET A 279 -11.97 -1.03 -4.67
N ALA A 280 -10.97 -1.81 -4.29
CA ALA A 280 -10.50 -2.89 -5.11
C ALA A 280 -10.37 -4.16 -4.30
N ARG A 281 -10.63 -5.29 -4.95
CA ARG A 281 -10.35 -6.62 -4.42
C ARG A 281 -9.20 -7.24 -5.20
N CYS A 282 -8.30 -7.91 -4.50
CA CYS A 282 -7.24 -8.67 -5.16
C CYS A 282 -7.81 -10.03 -5.63
N VAL A 283 -7.73 -10.31 -6.93
CA VAL A 283 -8.18 -11.57 -7.54
C VAL A 283 -7.01 -12.34 -8.14
N TYR A 284 -7.05 -13.66 -7.98
CA TYR A 284 -6.09 -14.58 -8.59
C TYR A 284 -6.43 -14.80 -10.06
N VAL A 285 -5.57 -14.33 -10.94
CA VAL A 285 -5.65 -14.69 -12.36
C VAL A 285 -4.51 -15.65 -12.67
N TRP A 286 -4.83 -16.94 -12.77
CA TRP A 286 -3.93 -17.92 -13.38
C TRP A 286 -3.82 -17.63 -14.88
N TRP A 287 -2.84 -16.82 -15.27
CA TRP A 287 -2.50 -16.58 -16.68
C TRP A 287 -1.72 -17.76 -17.29
N VAL A 288 -2.14 -19.00 -17.03
CA VAL A 288 -1.49 -20.18 -17.63
C VAL A 288 -2.50 -21.30 -17.86
N PHE A 289 -3.58 -21.07 -18.62
CA PHE A 289 -4.29 -22.19 -19.27
C PHE A 289 -5.14 -21.77 -20.48
N PHE A 290 -5.57 -20.52 -20.59
CA PHE A 290 -6.42 -20.10 -21.72
C PHE A 290 -5.69 -20.04 -23.06
N THR A 291 -4.42 -19.62 -23.09
CA THR A 291 -3.62 -19.58 -24.32
C THR A 291 -3.26 -20.99 -24.81
N PHE A 292 -3.11 -21.97 -23.92
CA PHE A 292 -2.81 -23.35 -24.30
C PHE A 292 -4.06 -24.13 -24.74
N ILE A 293 -5.22 -23.91 -24.11
CA ILE A 293 -6.48 -24.54 -24.55
C ILE A 293 -6.89 -24.04 -25.93
N PHE A 294 -6.70 -22.75 -26.24
CA PHE A 294 -6.98 -22.21 -27.58
C PHE A 294 -5.99 -22.68 -28.65
N LEU A 295 -4.71 -22.85 -28.30
CA LEU A 295 -3.69 -23.33 -29.25
C LEU A 295 -3.78 -24.84 -29.50
N VAL A 296 -4.11 -25.64 -28.47
CA VAL A 296 -4.27 -27.09 -28.61
C VAL A 296 -5.61 -27.45 -29.26
N SER A 297 -6.68 -26.68 -29.05
CA SER A 297 -7.95 -26.89 -29.76
C SER A 297 -7.83 -26.59 -31.26
N THR A 298 -7.15 -25.49 -31.62
CA THR A 298 -6.90 -25.13 -33.04
C THR A 298 -5.94 -26.09 -33.73
N LEU A 299 -4.92 -26.61 -33.06
CA LEU A 299 -4.03 -27.64 -33.62
C LEU A 299 -4.73 -29.01 -33.77
N SER A 300 -5.60 -29.39 -32.83
CA SER A 300 -6.35 -30.67 -32.93
C SER A 300 -7.40 -30.64 -34.05
N GLU A 301 -7.98 -29.49 -34.39
CA GLU A 301 -8.85 -29.36 -35.56
C GLU A 301 -8.06 -29.30 -36.87
N ALA A 302 -6.90 -28.64 -36.90
CA ALA A 302 -6.04 -28.58 -38.07
C ALA A 302 -5.53 -29.97 -38.50
N VAL A 303 -5.17 -30.85 -37.55
CA VAL A 303 -4.71 -32.22 -37.87
C VAL A 303 -5.85 -33.11 -38.38
N LYS A 304 -7.10 -32.88 -37.95
CA LYS A 304 -8.28 -33.59 -38.47
C LYS A 304 -8.65 -33.16 -39.89
N ILE A 305 -8.40 -31.90 -40.25
CA ILE A 305 -8.66 -31.38 -41.60
C ILE A 305 -7.63 -31.90 -42.61
N VAL A 306 -6.35 -32.02 -42.23
CA VAL A 306 -5.30 -32.56 -43.11
C VAL A 306 -5.48 -34.06 -43.36
N SER A 307 -5.95 -34.81 -42.36
CA SER A 307 -6.24 -36.26 -42.52
C SER A 307 -7.50 -36.52 -43.35
N PHE A 308 -8.49 -35.61 -43.36
CA PHE A 308 -9.66 -35.71 -44.24
C PHE A 308 -9.35 -35.32 -45.70
N LEU A 309 -8.48 -34.33 -45.94
CA LEU A 309 -8.09 -33.96 -47.31
C LEU A 309 -7.21 -35.03 -47.99
N SER A 310 -6.40 -35.77 -47.22
CA SER A 310 -5.57 -36.84 -47.81
C SER A 310 -6.38 -38.08 -48.23
N VAL A 311 -7.58 -38.29 -47.65
CA VAL A 311 -8.50 -39.36 -48.06
C VAL A 311 -9.34 -38.95 -49.28
N ILE A 312 -9.68 -37.67 -49.42
CA ILE A 312 -10.45 -37.17 -50.57
C ILE A 312 -9.59 -37.06 -51.84
N ILE A 313 -8.29 -36.76 -51.72
CA ILE A 313 -7.37 -36.69 -52.88
C ILE A 313 -6.97 -38.08 -53.40
N GLY A 314 -7.12 -39.14 -52.59
CA GLY A 314 -6.87 -40.53 -53.01
C GLY A 314 -8.03 -41.23 -53.73
N MET A 315 -9.19 -40.58 -53.90
CA MET A 315 -10.37 -41.13 -54.60
C MET A 315 -10.62 -40.51 -55.98
N ILE A 316 -9.72 -39.63 -56.48
CA ILE A 316 -9.81 -38.99 -57.81
C ILE A 316 -8.60 -39.36 -58.71
N ILE A 317 -7.91 -40.46 -58.42
CA ILE A 317 -6.97 -41.13 -59.36
C ILE A 317 -7.27 -42.63 -59.38
#